data_AF-A0A9Q3YT71-F1
#
_entry.id   AF-A0A9Q3YT71-F1
#
_cell.length_a   1.000
_cell.length_b   1.000
_cell.length_c   1.000
_cell.angle_alpha   90.00
_cell.angle_beta   90.00
_cell.angle_gamma   90.00
#
_symmetry.space_group_name_H-M   'P 1'
#
loop_
_entity.id
_entity.type
_entity.pdbx_description
1 polymer ?
#
loop_
_entity_poly.entity_id
_entity_poly.type
_entity_poly.pdbx_seq_one_letter_code
_entity_poly.pdbx_strand_id
1 'polypeptide(L)' 'MENQKVILSTGKRCTESGEWEVEGRISTVVYLSKGEVMPTYCGKNVKWILVRKG' A
#
# COMPACT_ATOMS: atom_id res chain seq x y z
N MET A 1 9.68 -1.71 20.03
CA MET A 1 10.37 -1.89 18.73
C MET A 1 9.36 -1.46 17.68
N GLU A 2 9.49 -0.24 17.17
CA GLU A 2 8.61 0.23 16.08
C GLU A 2 8.97 -0.58 14.84
N ASN A 3 8.11 -1.55 14.50
CA ASN A 3 8.15 -2.18 13.19
C ASN A 3 7.98 -1.06 12.16
N GLN A 4 9.05 -0.73 11.44
CA GLN A 4 9.00 0.26 10.36
C GLN A 4 7.95 -0.20 9.34
N LYS A 5 6.80 0.47 9.36
CA LYS A 5 5.75 0.27 8.37
C LYS A 5 6.22 0.92 7.06
N VAL A 6 6.22 0.17 5.97
CA VAL A 6 6.42 0.75 4.64
C VAL A 6 5.10 1.37 4.22
N ILE A 7 5.10 2.69 4.00
CA ILE A 7 3.90 3.45 3.64
C ILE A 7 4.15 4.16 2.31
N LEU A 8 3.24 4.00 1.36
CA LEU A 8 3.28 4.69 0.07
C LEU A 8 1.95 5.35 -0.25
N SER A 9 1.98 6.58 -0.73
CA SER A 9 0.79 7.25 -1.24
C SER A 9 0.42 6.76 -2.64
N THR A 10 -0.86 6.84 -2.98
CA THR A 10 -1.37 6.70 -4.35
C THR A 10 -0.47 7.44 -5.36
N GLY A 11 -0.22 6.81 -6.51
CA GLY A 11 0.61 7.33 -7.59
C GLY A 11 2.12 7.10 -7.43
N LYS A 12 2.60 6.71 -6.24
CA LYS A 12 4.00 6.26 -6.06
C LYS A 12 4.21 4.90 -6.72
N ARG A 13 5.45 4.56 -7.05
CA ARG A 13 5.80 3.20 -7.45
C ARG A 13 5.94 2.33 -6.21
N CYS A 14 5.33 1.15 -6.25
CA CYS A 14 5.44 0.10 -5.26
C CYS A 14 6.91 -0.28 -5.09
N THR A 15 7.41 -0.17 -3.86
CA THR A 15 8.81 -0.45 -3.56
C THR A 15 9.08 -1.93 -3.34
N GLU A 16 8.07 -2.68 -2.90
CA GLU A 16 8.17 -4.08 -2.48
C GLU A 16 6.90 -4.84 -2.88
N SER A 17 7.07 -6.00 -3.51
CA SER A 17 5.93 -6.86 -3.86
C SER A 17 5.24 -7.36 -2.59
N GLY A 18 3.91 -7.38 -2.59
CA GLY A 18 3.15 -7.90 -1.45
C GLY A 18 1.73 -7.40 -1.33
N GLU A 19 1.17 -7.66 -0.16
CA GLU A 19 -0.16 -7.23 0.28
C GLU A 19 -0.06 -5.85 0.93
N TRP A 20 -0.83 -4.90 0.41
CA TRP A 20 -0.90 -3.53 0.86
C TRP A 20 -2.31 -3.18 1.32
N GLU A 21 -2.45 -2.53 2.45
CA GLU A 21 -3.74 -2.13 3.03
C GLU A 21 -3.85 -0.60 3.12
N VAL A 22 -5.06 -0.06 2.95
CA VAL A 22 -5.31 1.37 3.14
C VAL A 22 -5.03 1.79 4.59
N GLU A 23 -4.28 2.89 4.79
CA GLU A 23 -4.11 3.52 6.10
C GLU A 23 -5.46 4.05 6.61
N GLY A 24 -6.03 3.43 7.65
CA GLY A 24 -7.24 3.92 8.30
C GLY A 24 -8.07 2.83 8.97
N ARG A 25 -9.37 3.09 9.13
CA ARG A 25 -10.35 2.14 9.71
C ARG A 25 -11.00 1.21 8.66
N ILE A 26 -10.62 1.35 7.40
CA ILE A 26 -11.20 0.58 6.29
C ILE A 26 -10.20 -0.52 5.93
N SER A 27 -10.65 -1.77 5.96
CA SER A 27 -9.83 -2.95 5.63
C SER A 27 -9.87 -3.26 4.13
N THR A 28 -9.35 -2.34 3.31
CA THR A 28 -9.19 -2.60 1.87
C THR A 28 -7.75 -2.98 1.58
N VAL A 29 -7.57 -4.18 1.01
CA VAL A 29 -6.27 -4.73 0.62
C VAL A 29 -6.11 -4.80 -0.90
N VAL A 30 -4.88 -4.66 -1.36
CA VAL A 30 -4.48 -4.85 -2.76
C VAL A 30 -3.15 -5.59 -2.82
N TYR A 31 -2.97 -6.42 -3.83
CA TYR A 31 -1.69 -7.07 -4.13
C TYR A 31 -0.98 -6.30 -5.24
N LEU A 32 0.26 -5.90 -4.98
CA LEU A 32 1.07 -5.14 -5.94
C LEU A 32 2.45 -5.75 -6.06
N SER A 33 2.97 -5.76 -7.27
CA SER A 33 4.35 -6.10 -7.58
C SER A 33 5.23 -4.86 -7.50
N LYS A 34 6.50 -5.06 -7.13
CA LYS A 34 7.51 -4.01 -7.15
C LYS A 34 7.55 -3.32 -8.52
N GLY A 35 7.45 -1.99 -8.52
CA GLY A 35 7.44 -1.15 -9.71
C GLY A 35 6.06 -0.76 -10.22
N GLU A 36 4.98 -1.45 -9.81
CA GLU A 36 3.60 -1.07 -10.13
C GLU A 36 3.21 0.25 -9.45
N VAL A 37 2.21 0.96 -9.98
CA VAL A 37 1.76 2.24 -9.41
C VAL A 37 0.73 1.98 -8.30
N MET A 38 0.92 2.59 -7.13
CA MET A 38 -0.03 2.49 -6.03
C MET A 38 -1.39 3.06 -6.46
N PRO A 39 -2.48 2.27 -6.40
CA PRO A 39 -3.76 2.67 -6.98
C PRO A 39 -4.48 3.71 -6.12
N THR A 40 -5.51 4.33 -6.72
CA THR A 40 -6.52 5.09 -5.97
C THR A 40 -7.50 4.11 -5.32
N TYR A 41 -8.12 4.52 -4.22
CA TYR A 41 -9.26 3.80 -3.62
C TYR A 41 -10.53 4.60 -3.84
N CYS A 42 -11.51 4.05 -4.56
CA CYS A 42 -12.73 4.75 -4.96
C CYS A 42 -12.47 6.14 -5.59
N GLY A 43 -11.43 6.26 -6.43
CA GLY A 43 -11.03 7.52 -7.06
C GLY A 43 -10.37 8.53 -6.12
N LYS A 44 -10.11 8.17 -4.85
CA LYS A 44 -9.45 9.03 -3.87
C LYS A 44 -7.99 8.63 -3.67
N ASN A 45 -7.17 9.63 -3.38
CA ASN A 45 -5.79 9.41 -2.94
C ASN A 45 -5.80 8.87 -1.51
N VAL A 46 -5.11 7.76 -1.32
CA VAL A 46 -4.94 7.10 -0.03
C VAL A 46 -3.47 6.82 0.22
N LYS A 47 -3.15 6.41 1.44
CA LYS A 47 -1.87 5.78 1.73
C LYS A 47 -2.08 4.29 1.89
N TRP A 48 -1.10 3.55 1.44
CA TRP A 48 -1.03 2.11 1.48
C TRP A 48 0.07 1.70 2.43
N ILE A 49 -0.21 0.73 3.29
CA ILE A 49 0.69 0.16 4.28
C ILE A 49 1.01 -1.25 3.83
N LEU A 50 2.29 -1.59 3.70
CA LEU A 50 2.70 -2.96 3.43
C LEU A 50 2.39 -3.82 4.65
N VAL A 51 1.51 -4.81 4.47
CA VAL A 51 1.08 -5.75 5.52
C VAL A 51 1.91 -7.03 5.45
N ARG A 52 2.14 -7.55 4.24
CA ARG A 52 2.86 -8.79 4.01
C ARG A 52 3.70 -8.72 2.75
N LYS A 53 4.98 -9.11 2.82
CA LYS A 53 5.85 -9.28 1.65
C LYS A 53 5.43 -10.52 0.86
N GLY A 54 5.40 -10.39 -0.46
CA GLY A 54 5.14 -11.48 -1.41
C GLY A 54 6.41 -12.12 -1.94
#